data_AF-A0A642C6X4-F1
#
_entry.id   AF-A0A642C6X4-F1
#
_cell.length_a   1.000
_cell.length_b   1.000
_cell.length_c   1.000
_cell.angle_alpha   90.00
_cell.angle_beta   90.00
_cell.angle_gamma   90.00
#
_symmetry.space_group_name_H-M   'P 1'
#
loop_
_entity.id
_entity.type
_entity.pdbx_description
1 polymer ?
#
loop_
_entity_poly.entity_id
_entity_poly.type
_entity_poly.pdbx_seq_one_letter_code
_entity_poly.pdbx_strand_id
1 'polypeptide(L)'
;ILEIANIVRNIAWLRATDVFGPIAYNSAGDGSIAPKFDSQEVVYRSMLADLSKSVELLNTISYSVMAQYDLIYNGNVQNWVKLANSLMLRIAVRVHFIDETLAKEYITKALDPKNGGVIEDISSEAKIKSSDKMPLLNSMLASVNEYNETRMGATIWGYLDGYKDPRLSAYFTEGTYGSGSWAQTGYFPVAPTNSKSKSETSYSAKFASRPKVDSNSPLYWFRASETYFLKAEAALYNLIGGAPKTFYEQGINISFQEQGVSGVATYLSGTGKPTGLTGSNYKYGTYNHDLSIGNTSPKWDDYTGNLSKQEEQLQKIITQKYLALYPNAVEAWTEYRRTGFPYLMKPMDEAAPGRIGASIEDCRVPERFRFAPTAYNSNPNMAEIPTLLGGGDIGATKLWWVRSNRPKQPNQ
;
A
#
# COMPACT_ATOMS: atom_id res chain seq x y z
N ILE A 1 17.14 -20.64 9.91
CA ILE A 1 17.88 -19.47 9.34
C ILE A 1 17.46 -19.21 7.91
N LEU A 2 17.73 -20.14 6.97
CA LEU A 2 17.38 -19.97 5.55
C LEU A 2 15.90 -19.64 5.32
N GLU A 3 14.96 -20.33 5.98
CA GLU A 3 13.53 -20.05 5.82
C GLU A 3 13.12 -18.64 6.29
N ILE A 4 13.77 -18.09 7.33
CA ILE A 4 13.56 -16.69 7.73
C ILE A 4 14.10 -15.75 6.63
N ALA A 5 15.26 -16.05 6.06
CA ALA A 5 15.81 -15.28 4.95
C ALA A 5 14.90 -15.33 3.71
N ASN A 6 14.28 -16.49 3.41
CA ASN A 6 13.32 -16.65 2.33
C ASN A 6 12.06 -15.79 2.55
N ILE A 7 11.54 -15.73 3.79
CA ILE A 7 10.40 -14.85 4.13
C ILE A 7 10.77 -13.38 3.88
N VAL A 8 11.94 -12.92 4.36
CA VAL A 8 12.42 -11.54 4.12
C VAL A 8 12.55 -11.26 2.61
N ARG A 9 13.18 -12.16 1.88
CA ARG A 9 13.32 -12.08 0.41
C ARG A 9 11.97 -11.97 -0.27
N ASN A 10 10.99 -12.79 0.13
CA ASN A 10 9.66 -12.83 -0.47
C ASN A 10 8.85 -11.55 -0.18
N ILE A 11 8.99 -10.92 1.00
CA ILE A 11 8.39 -9.60 1.27
C ILE A 11 8.94 -8.55 0.29
N ALA A 12 10.26 -8.57 0.06
CA ALA A 12 10.90 -7.65 -0.86
C ALA A 12 10.51 -7.92 -2.33
N TRP A 13 10.49 -9.19 -2.74
CA TRP A 13 10.18 -9.58 -4.11
C TRP A 13 8.70 -9.53 -4.45
N LEU A 14 7.81 -9.62 -3.46
CA LEU A 14 6.40 -9.29 -3.66
C LEU A 14 6.26 -7.84 -4.14
N ARG A 15 7.01 -6.92 -3.51
CA ARG A 15 7.05 -5.52 -3.98
C ARG A 15 7.68 -5.43 -5.38
N ALA A 16 8.74 -6.19 -5.67
CA ALA A 16 9.36 -6.17 -6.99
C ALA A 16 8.38 -6.62 -8.10
N THR A 17 7.71 -7.77 -7.93
CA THR A 17 6.72 -8.25 -8.90
C THR A 17 5.50 -7.33 -8.97
N ASP A 18 5.07 -6.74 -7.86
CA ASP A 18 3.96 -5.78 -7.86
C ASP A 18 4.32 -4.46 -8.55
N VAL A 19 5.60 -4.14 -8.72
CA VAL A 19 6.06 -2.93 -9.41
C VAL A 19 6.35 -3.20 -10.89
N PHE A 20 7.01 -4.31 -11.22
CA PHE A 20 7.47 -4.61 -12.58
C PHE A 20 6.64 -5.67 -13.31
N GLY A 21 5.93 -6.54 -12.60
CA GLY A 21 5.32 -7.74 -13.15
C GLY A 21 6.28 -8.93 -13.14
N PRO A 22 6.70 -9.46 -14.30
CA PRO A 22 7.64 -10.58 -14.36
C PRO A 22 8.95 -10.31 -13.61
N ILE A 23 9.46 -11.29 -12.87
CA ILE A 23 10.78 -11.23 -12.20
C ILE A 23 11.46 -12.61 -12.28
N ALA A 24 12.79 -12.65 -12.11
CA ALA A 24 13.53 -13.90 -11.99
C ALA A 24 13.37 -14.48 -10.56
N TYR A 25 12.28 -15.22 -10.32
CA TYR A 25 11.97 -15.78 -9.01
C TYR A 25 12.56 -17.18 -8.84
N ASN A 26 12.22 -18.09 -9.76
CA ASN A 26 12.60 -19.50 -9.69
C ASN A 26 14.05 -19.75 -10.09
N SER A 27 14.60 -18.93 -10.99
CA SER A 27 16.03 -19.03 -11.36
C SER A 27 16.95 -18.35 -10.33
N ALA A 28 16.42 -17.83 -9.23
CA ALA A 28 17.25 -17.10 -8.29
C ALA A 28 18.20 -18.03 -7.51
N GLY A 29 19.50 -17.76 -7.62
CA GLY A 29 20.54 -18.54 -6.95
C GLY A 29 21.04 -19.75 -7.75
N ASP A 30 20.63 -19.90 -9.02
CA ASP A 30 21.10 -20.98 -9.90
C ASP A 30 22.52 -20.75 -10.46
N GLY A 31 23.11 -19.57 -10.23
CA GLY A 31 24.43 -19.19 -10.73
C GLY A 31 24.45 -18.76 -12.20
N SER A 32 23.30 -18.62 -12.85
CA SER A 32 23.18 -18.17 -14.24
C SER A 32 23.62 -16.72 -14.41
N ILE A 33 24.41 -16.46 -15.45
CA ILE A 33 24.80 -15.10 -15.86
C ILE A 33 23.63 -14.32 -16.49
N ALA A 34 22.61 -15.03 -16.96
CA ALA A 34 21.40 -14.49 -17.58
C ALA A 34 20.17 -15.14 -16.94
N PRO A 35 19.72 -14.69 -15.75
CA PRO A 35 18.57 -15.25 -15.07
C PRO A 35 17.30 -15.27 -15.94
N LYS A 36 16.52 -16.35 -15.86
CA LYS A 36 15.24 -16.50 -16.55
C LYS A 36 14.15 -15.81 -15.75
N PHE A 37 13.29 -15.07 -16.43
CA PHE A 37 12.14 -14.41 -15.80
C PHE A 37 10.92 -15.34 -15.80
N ASP A 38 10.18 -15.30 -14.70
CA ASP A 38 8.89 -15.94 -14.55
C ASP A 38 7.78 -14.92 -14.82
N SER A 39 6.66 -15.36 -15.40
CA SER A 39 5.46 -14.52 -15.47
C SER A 39 4.98 -14.17 -14.07
N GLN A 40 4.27 -13.05 -13.92
CA GLN A 40 3.78 -12.65 -12.60
C GLN A 40 2.88 -13.71 -11.95
N GLU A 41 2.06 -14.41 -12.72
CA GLU A 41 1.28 -15.55 -12.22
C GLU A 41 2.17 -16.65 -11.62
N VAL A 42 3.23 -17.05 -12.33
CA VAL A 42 4.17 -18.08 -11.86
C VAL A 42 4.89 -17.62 -10.60
N VAL A 43 5.30 -16.36 -10.52
CA VAL A 43 5.92 -15.78 -9.31
C VAL A 43 4.97 -15.89 -8.11
N TYR A 44 3.70 -15.54 -8.30
CA TYR A 44 2.68 -15.61 -7.25
C TYR A 44 2.45 -17.05 -6.76
N ARG A 45 2.27 -18.01 -7.68
CA ARG A 45 2.10 -19.44 -7.33
C ARG A 45 3.32 -19.98 -6.60
N SER A 46 4.52 -19.67 -7.09
CA SER A 46 5.79 -20.13 -6.50
C SER A 46 6.00 -19.52 -5.11
N MET A 47 5.71 -18.23 -4.93
CA MET A 47 5.85 -17.55 -3.65
C MET A 47 4.88 -18.08 -2.59
N LEU A 48 3.65 -18.40 -2.96
CA LEU A 48 2.69 -19.03 -2.06
C LEU A 48 3.17 -20.42 -1.59
N ALA A 49 3.69 -21.23 -2.51
CA ALA A 49 4.28 -22.52 -2.18
C ALA A 49 5.51 -22.39 -1.25
N ASP A 50 6.42 -21.46 -1.56
CA ASP A 50 7.62 -21.19 -0.76
C ASP A 50 7.27 -20.72 0.66
N LEU A 51 6.30 -19.81 0.82
CA LEU A 51 5.84 -19.37 2.14
C LEU A 51 5.24 -20.52 2.94
N SER A 52 4.44 -21.37 2.31
CA SER A 52 3.88 -22.56 2.95
C SER A 52 4.97 -23.51 3.44
N LYS A 53 6.01 -23.72 2.64
CA LYS A 53 7.19 -24.53 3.01
C LYS A 53 7.96 -23.93 4.18
N SER A 54 8.17 -22.60 4.17
CA SER A 54 8.81 -21.91 5.29
C SER A 54 8.00 -22.06 6.59
N VAL A 55 6.68 -21.90 6.51
CA VAL A 55 5.77 -22.06 7.67
C VAL A 55 5.83 -23.48 8.23
N GLU A 56 5.84 -24.51 7.37
CA GLU A 56 5.93 -25.91 7.80
C GLU A 56 7.19 -26.18 8.62
N LEU A 57 8.37 -25.79 8.11
CA LEU A 57 9.63 -25.99 8.81
C LEU A 57 9.73 -25.13 10.07
N LEU A 58 9.37 -23.85 10.00
CA LEU A 58 9.53 -22.93 11.14
C LEU A 58 8.60 -23.28 12.30
N ASN A 59 7.44 -23.88 12.05
CA ASN A 59 6.55 -24.38 13.12
C ASN A 59 7.19 -25.52 13.94
N THR A 60 8.20 -26.22 13.43
CA THR A 60 8.92 -27.24 14.21
C THR A 60 10.01 -26.66 15.11
N ILE A 61 10.27 -25.35 15.05
CA ILE A 61 11.35 -24.68 15.76
C ILE A 61 10.81 -23.94 16.99
N SER A 62 11.19 -24.41 18.17
CA SER A 62 10.74 -23.85 19.46
C SER A 62 11.78 -22.97 20.17
N TYR A 63 12.97 -22.81 19.61
CA TYR A 63 14.06 -21.99 20.16
C TYR A 63 14.26 -20.70 19.35
N SER A 64 14.93 -19.72 19.98
CA SER A 64 15.24 -18.44 19.32
C SER A 64 16.32 -18.59 18.24
N VAL A 65 16.13 -17.94 17.10
CA VAL A 65 17.03 -18.03 15.93
C VAL A 65 17.62 -16.66 15.61
N MET A 66 18.95 -16.53 15.67
CA MET A 66 19.69 -15.30 15.30
C MET A 66 19.16 -14.02 15.97
N ALA A 67 18.75 -14.08 17.24
CA ALA A 67 18.18 -12.94 17.95
C ALA A 67 19.03 -11.66 17.83
N GLN A 68 20.35 -11.78 17.87
CA GLN A 68 21.28 -10.66 17.74
C GLN A 68 21.17 -9.90 16.40
N TYR A 69 20.80 -10.59 15.32
CA TYR A 69 20.71 -10.04 13.97
C TYR A 69 19.27 -9.76 13.53
N ASP A 70 18.28 -10.32 14.22
CA ASP A 70 16.87 -10.11 13.93
C ASP A 70 16.39 -8.77 14.49
N LEU A 71 16.31 -7.78 13.60
CA LEU A 71 15.80 -6.43 13.89
C LEU A 71 14.25 -6.35 13.93
N ILE A 72 13.55 -7.43 13.57
CA ILE A 72 12.09 -7.46 13.47
C ILE A 72 11.48 -8.12 14.70
N TYR A 73 11.90 -9.35 15.02
CA TYR A 73 11.27 -10.17 16.06
C TYR A 73 12.23 -10.72 17.11
N ASN A 74 13.48 -10.25 17.14
CA ASN A 74 14.47 -10.64 18.15
C ASN A 74 14.63 -12.18 18.26
N GLY A 75 14.57 -12.87 17.12
CA GLY A 75 14.73 -14.31 17.00
C GLY A 75 13.49 -15.13 17.35
N ASN A 76 12.35 -14.48 17.64
CA ASN A 76 11.09 -15.16 17.87
C ASN A 76 10.54 -15.76 16.56
N VAL A 77 10.75 -17.06 16.38
CA VAL A 77 10.34 -17.80 15.19
C VAL A 77 8.82 -17.80 14.99
N GLN A 78 8.03 -17.78 16.07
CA GLN A 78 6.56 -17.80 15.95
C GLN A 78 6.02 -16.50 15.36
N ASN A 79 6.68 -15.37 15.61
CA ASN A 79 6.33 -14.12 14.93
C ASN A 79 6.73 -14.15 13.44
N TRP A 80 7.81 -14.85 13.07
CA TRP A 80 8.14 -15.07 11.65
C TRP A 80 7.11 -15.95 10.94
N VAL A 81 6.58 -16.98 11.62
CA VAL A 81 5.46 -17.80 11.11
C VAL A 81 4.22 -16.92 10.89
N LYS A 82 3.84 -16.09 11.86
CA LYS A 82 2.73 -15.15 11.71
C LYS A 82 2.91 -14.19 10.53
N LEU A 83 4.12 -13.65 10.36
CA LEU A 83 4.43 -12.76 9.23
C LEU A 83 4.33 -13.50 7.89
N ALA A 84 4.80 -14.75 7.80
CA ALA A 84 4.69 -15.55 6.59
C ALA A 84 3.22 -15.86 6.23
N ASN A 85 2.40 -16.25 7.20
CA ASN A 85 0.97 -16.47 6.98
C ASN A 85 0.22 -15.17 6.66
N SER A 86 0.57 -14.05 7.30
CA SER A 86 0.01 -12.72 6.96
C SER A 86 0.34 -12.32 5.52
N LEU A 87 1.56 -12.61 5.07
CA LEU A 87 1.95 -12.38 3.68
C LEU A 87 1.20 -13.31 2.72
N MET A 88 1.01 -14.58 3.10
CA MET A 88 0.21 -15.55 2.35
C MET A 88 -1.24 -15.10 2.21
N LEU A 89 -1.86 -14.60 3.29
CA LEU A 89 -3.20 -13.98 3.26
C LEU A 89 -3.25 -12.80 2.30
N ARG A 90 -2.26 -11.90 2.34
CA ARG A 90 -2.18 -10.75 1.42
C ARG A 90 -2.09 -11.18 -0.04
N ILE A 91 -1.22 -12.14 -0.34
CA ILE A 91 -1.04 -12.65 -1.70
C ILE A 91 -2.33 -13.35 -2.18
N ALA A 92 -2.96 -14.15 -1.33
CA ALA A 92 -4.18 -14.85 -1.70
C ALA A 92 -5.37 -13.89 -1.93
N VAL A 93 -5.50 -12.82 -1.14
CA VAL A 93 -6.46 -11.74 -1.43
C VAL A 93 -6.08 -10.96 -2.70
N ARG A 94 -4.79 -10.79 -3.00
CA ARG A 94 -4.39 -10.12 -4.24
C ARG A 94 -4.90 -10.87 -5.48
N VAL A 95 -4.88 -12.20 -5.46
CA VAL A 95 -5.20 -13.02 -6.64
C VAL A 95 -6.67 -13.39 -6.79
N HIS A 96 -7.51 -13.21 -5.77
CA HIS A 96 -8.86 -13.80 -5.76
C HIS A 96 -9.77 -13.40 -6.93
N PHE A 97 -9.60 -12.18 -7.48
CA PHE A 97 -10.35 -11.73 -8.65
C PHE A 97 -9.96 -12.44 -9.95
N ILE A 98 -8.74 -12.99 -10.01
CA ILE A 98 -8.17 -13.61 -11.20
C ILE A 98 -8.16 -15.14 -11.07
N ASP A 99 -7.80 -15.65 -9.89
CA ASP A 99 -7.77 -17.08 -9.58
C ASP A 99 -8.32 -17.30 -8.16
N GLU A 100 -9.64 -17.44 -8.07
CA GLU A 100 -10.35 -17.69 -6.81
C GLU A 100 -9.97 -19.06 -6.20
N THR A 101 -9.63 -20.05 -7.02
CA THR A 101 -9.22 -21.38 -6.55
C THR A 101 -7.88 -21.30 -5.82
N LEU A 102 -6.90 -20.63 -6.41
CA LEU A 102 -5.60 -20.38 -5.77
C LEU A 102 -5.77 -19.57 -4.48
N ALA A 103 -6.63 -18.55 -4.49
CA ALA A 103 -6.92 -17.75 -3.30
C ALA A 103 -7.47 -18.61 -2.15
N LYS A 104 -8.48 -19.45 -2.41
CA LYS A 104 -9.09 -20.33 -1.40
C LYS A 104 -8.10 -21.33 -0.80
N GLU A 105 -7.25 -21.91 -1.65
CA GLU A 105 -6.24 -22.88 -1.21
C GLU A 105 -5.34 -22.28 -0.12
N TYR A 106 -4.78 -21.10 -0.38
CA TYR A 106 -3.79 -20.51 0.51
C TYR A 106 -4.38 -19.65 1.62
N ILE A 107 -5.58 -19.06 1.46
CA ILE A 107 -6.29 -18.41 2.58
C ILE A 107 -6.57 -19.41 3.69
N THR A 108 -6.99 -20.63 3.32
CA THR A 108 -7.28 -21.68 4.31
C THR A 108 -6.01 -22.06 5.08
N LYS A 109 -4.89 -22.26 4.38
CA LYS A 109 -3.58 -22.55 5.01
C LYS A 109 -3.11 -21.41 5.92
N ALA A 110 -3.21 -20.16 5.45
CA ALA A 110 -2.77 -18.98 6.18
C ALA A 110 -3.52 -18.77 7.51
N LEU A 111 -4.82 -19.08 7.52
CA LEU A 111 -5.70 -18.81 8.66
C LEU A 111 -5.96 -20.03 9.55
N ASP A 112 -5.51 -21.22 9.18
CA ASP A 112 -5.63 -22.41 10.01
C ASP A 112 -4.81 -22.21 11.30
N PRO A 113 -5.43 -22.25 12.50
CA PRO A 113 -4.72 -22.05 13.75
C PRO A 113 -3.55 -23.03 13.95
N LYS A 114 -3.62 -24.23 13.36
CA LYS A 114 -2.53 -25.23 13.44
C LYS A 114 -1.25 -24.78 12.72
N ASN A 115 -1.34 -23.79 11.83
CA ASN A 115 -0.24 -23.26 11.05
C ASN A 115 0.43 -22.05 11.72
N GLY A 116 0.05 -21.69 12.96
CA GLY A 116 0.67 -20.63 13.75
C GLY A 116 -0.04 -19.27 13.70
N GLY A 117 -1.13 -19.17 12.92
CA GLY A 117 -1.95 -17.97 12.80
C GLY A 117 -1.27 -16.82 12.04
N VAL A 118 -1.91 -15.65 12.06
CA VAL A 118 -1.49 -14.42 11.38
C VAL A 118 -1.22 -13.30 12.40
N ILE A 119 -0.74 -12.14 11.93
CA ILE A 119 -0.57 -10.94 12.75
C ILE A 119 -1.95 -10.34 13.05
N GLU A 120 -2.47 -10.52 14.27
CA GLU A 120 -3.75 -9.92 14.72
C GLU A 120 -3.58 -8.89 15.86
N ASP A 121 -2.36 -8.78 16.40
CA ASP A 121 -1.98 -7.89 17.50
C ASP A 121 -0.86 -6.92 17.10
N ILE A 122 -0.90 -5.70 17.64
CA ILE A 122 0.14 -4.67 17.41
C ILE A 122 1.53 -5.15 17.85
N SER A 123 1.61 -5.99 18.89
CA SER A 123 2.86 -6.58 19.37
C SER A 123 3.52 -7.55 18.37
N SER A 124 2.75 -8.05 17.39
CA SER A 124 3.23 -8.95 16.34
C SER A 124 3.51 -8.21 15.02
N GLU A 125 3.32 -6.88 14.93
CA GLU A 125 3.54 -6.14 13.68
C GLU A 125 5.01 -6.21 13.23
N ALA A 126 5.22 -6.36 11.92
CA ALA A 126 6.55 -6.38 11.32
C ALA A 126 6.98 -4.94 11.00
N LYS A 127 8.00 -4.45 11.70
CA LYS A 127 8.58 -3.13 11.48
C LYS A 127 10.09 -3.14 11.74
N ILE A 128 10.81 -2.26 11.06
CA ILE A 128 12.23 -2.02 11.28
C ILE A 128 12.44 -0.58 11.75
N LYS A 129 13.31 -0.39 12.75
CA LYS A 129 13.71 0.92 13.28
C LYS A 129 15.10 0.86 13.88
N SER A 130 15.65 2.03 14.22
CA SER A 130 16.90 2.13 14.98
C SER A 130 16.81 1.35 16.30
N SER A 131 17.88 0.63 16.64
CA SER A 131 18.01 -0.12 17.90
C SER A 131 19.49 -0.33 18.23
N ASP A 132 19.80 -0.79 19.45
CA ASP A 132 21.18 -1.09 19.85
C ASP A 132 21.84 -2.19 19.02
N LYS A 133 21.05 -3.06 18.36
CA LYS A 133 21.56 -4.10 17.45
C LYS A 133 22.11 -3.52 16.15
N MET A 134 21.46 -2.47 15.66
CA MET A 134 21.78 -1.79 14.41
C MET A 134 21.16 -0.40 14.44
N PRO A 135 21.96 0.65 14.70
CA PRO A 135 21.52 2.02 14.58
C PRO A 135 21.11 2.32 13.14
N LEU A 136 19.92 2.90 12.97
CA LEU A 136 19.39 3.29 11.66
C LEU A 136 18.93 4.74 11.70
N LEU A 137 18.95 5.39 10.54
CA LEU A 137 18.33 6.69 10.32
C LEU A 137 17.11 6.48 9.43
N ASN A 138 15.93 6.94 9.87
CA ASN A 138 14.74 6.86 9.02
C ASN A 138 14.99 7.56 7.67
N SER A 139 14.91 6.77 6.59
CA SER A 139 15.23 7.21 5.23
C SER A 139 14.31 8.32 4.67
N MET A 140 13.13 8.54 5.26
CA MET A 140 12.23 9.63 4.85
C MET A 140 12.81 11.01 5.15
N LEU A 141 13.67 11.13 6.17
CA LEU A 141 14.21 12.42 6.62
C LEU A 141 14.95 13.17 5.51
N ALA A 142 15.71 12.45 4.67
CA ALA A 142 16.45 13.05 3.57
C ALA A 142 15.51 13.85 2.65
N SER A 143 14.42 13.25 2.16
CA SER A 143 13.50 13.95 1.26
C SER A 143 12.57 14.93 1.97
N VAL A 144 12.15 14.66 3.21
CA VAL A 144 11.24 15.54 3.96
C VAL A 144 11.95 16.81 4.43
N ASN A 145 13.10 16.67 5.08
CA ASN A 145 13.78 17.75 5.80
C ASN A 145 14.97 18.33 5.03
N GLU A 146 15.85 17.49 4.48
CA GLU A 146 17.07 17.97 3.82
C GLU A 146 16.78 18.53 2.43
N TYR A 147 16.04 17.77 1.61
CA TYR A 147 15.72 18.19 0.24
C TYR A 147 14.47 19.07 0.18
N ASN A 148 13.60 18.99 1.19
CA ASN A 148 12.32 19.70 1.24
C ASN A 148 11.36 19.35 0.09
N GLU A 149 11.31 18.09 -0.32
CA GLU A 149 10.59 17.63 -1.52
C GLU A 149 9.40 16.73 -1.20
N THR A 150 9.43 15.98 -0.09
CA THR A 150 8.30 15.14 0.32
C THR A 150 7.36 15.90 1.26
N ARG A 151 6.08 16.01 0.88
CA ARG A 151 5.01 16.69 1.62
C ARG A 151 3.74 15.83 1.70
N MET A 152 2.78 16.25 2.52
CA MET A 152 1.47 15.61 2.62
C MET A 152 0.77 15.62 1.25
N GLY A 153 0.35 14.46 0.78
CA GLY A 153 -0.34 14.32 -0.50
C GLY A 153 -1.80 14.76 -0.44
N ALA A 154 -2.28 15.39 -1.50
CA ALA A 154 -3.67 15.83 -1.65
C ALA A 154 -4.71 14.71 -1.47
N THR A 155 -4.43 13.48 -1.93
CA THR A 155 -5.40 12.39 -1.82
C THR A 155 -5.63 11.97 -0.37
N ILE A 156 -4.56 11.66 0.37
CA ILE A 156 -4.69 11.24 1.78
C ILE A 156 -5.26 12.36 2.64
N TRP A 157 -4.86 13.62 2.39
CA TRP A 157 -5.46 14.77 3.04
C TRP A 157 -6.96 14.84 2.82
N GLY A 158 -7.44 14.68 1.59
CA GLY A 158 -8.88 14.80 1.29
C GLY A 158 -9.72 13.79 2.06
N TYR A 159 -9.24 12.55 2.19
CA TYR A 159 -9.89 11.54 3.02
C TYR A 159 -9.82 11.87 4.51
N LEU A 160 -8.63 12.19 5.03
CA LEU A 160 -8.45 12.46 6.45
C LEU A 160 -9.24 13.69 6.91
N ASP A 161 -9.28 14.74 6.09
CA ASP A 161 -10.03 15.97 6.35
C ASP A 161 -11.55 15.72 6.29
N GLY A 162 -12.04 15.20 5.16
CA GLY A 162 -13.48 15.00 4.94
C GLY A 162 -14.12 13.98 5.87
N TYR A 163 -13.34 13.00 6.34
CA TYR A 163 -13.78 12.02 7.34
C TYR A 163 -13.61 12.50 8.78
N LYS A 164 -13.08 13.71 9.00
CA LYS A 164 -12.72 14.22 10.34
C LYS A 164 -11.84 13.22 11.10
N ASP A 165 -10.86 12.67 10.39
CA ASP A 165 -10.05 11.56 10.84
C ASP A 165 -8.98 12.04 11.83
N PRO A 166 -8.96 11.55 13.09
CA PRO A 166 -7.97 11.97 14.07
C PRO A 166 -6.55 11.55 13.69
N ARG A 167 -6.37 10.60 12.75
CA ARG A 167 -5.06 10.21 12.23
C ARG A 167 -4.39 11.34 11.41
N LEU A 168 -5.12 12.37 10.98
CA LEU A 168 -4.55 13.54 10.30
C LEU A 168 -3.40 14.17 11.10
N SER A 169 -3.66 14.45 12.38
CA SER A 169 -2.66 15.02 13.28
C SER A 169 -1.58 14.01 13.66
N ALA A 170 -1.86 12.71 13.67
CA ALA A 170 -0.84 11.69 13.90
C ALA A 170 0.15 11.59 12.72
N TYR A 171 -0.35 11.69 11.49
CA TYR A 171 0.45 11.50 10.28
C TYR A 171 1.20 12.73 9.80
N PHE A 172 0.63 13.92 9.98
CA PHE A 172 1.16 15.13 9.35
C PHE A 172 1.27 16.30 10.32
N THR A 173 2.23 17.19 10.03
CA THR A 173 2.31 18.50 10.67
C THR A 173 1.33 19.46 10.00
N GLU A 174 0.93 20.50 10.73
CA GLU A 174 0.43 21.70 10.08
C GLU A 174 1.57 22.38 9.30
N GLY A 175 1.24 22.96 8.16
CA GLY A 175 2.11 23.81 7.36
C GLY A 175 1.83 25.28 7.61
N THR A 176 2.64 26.14 7.01
CA THR A 176 2.46 27.58 7.01
C THR A 176 2.42 28.14 5.59
N TYR A 177 1.65 29.21 5.40
CA TYR A 177 1.58 29.93 4.13
C TYR A 177 1.66 31.44 4.39
N GLY A 178 2.74 32.06 3.91
CA GLY A 178 3.10 33.45 4.22
C GLY A 178 3.91 33.58 5.51
N SER A 179 4.11 34.81 5.96
CA SER A 179 4.92 35.15 7.14
C SER A 179 4.36 36.36 7.89
N GLY A 180 4.70 36.49 9.18
CA GLY A 180 4.23 37.60 10.02
C GLY A 180 2.73 37.54 10.30
N SER A 181 2.08 38.69 10.38
CA SER A 181 0.63 38.82 10.69
C SER A 181 -0.30 38.22 9.64
N TRP A 182 0.20 37.90 8.45
CA TRP A 182 -0.57 37.32 7.34
C TRP A 182 -0.36 35.81 7.19
N ALA A 183 0.46 35.20 8.05
CA ALA A 183 0.73 33.77 7.99
C ALA A 183 -0.53 32.97 8.32
N GLN A 184 -0.87 32.04 7.43
CA GLN A 184 -1.89 31.03 7.69
C GLN A 184 -1.21 29.77 8.18
N THR A 185 -1.81 29.11 9.18
CA THR A 185 -1.38 27.80 9.67
C THR A 185 -2.52 26.81 9.45
N GLY A 186 -2.19 25.61 8.99
CA GLY A 186 -3.18 24.55 8.81
C GLY A 186 -2.66 23.39 7.98
N TYR A 187 -3.56 22.48 7.63
CA TYR A 187 -3.22 21.32 6.80
C TYR A 187 -3.24 21.67 5.32
N PHE A 188 -2.06 21.92 4.75
CA PHE A 188 -1.88 22.30 3.35
C PHE A 188 -1.20 21.17 2.57
N PRO A 189 -1.91 20.43 1.71
CA PRO A 189 -1.33 19.36 0.92
C PRO A 189 -0.67 19.85 -0.38
N VAL A 190 0.12 18.97 -1.00
CA VAL A 190 0.66 19.14 -2.36
C VAL A 190 -0.08 18.19 -3.31
N ALA A 191 -0.45 18.67 -4.50
CA ALA A 191 -1.12 17.88 -5.53
C ALA A 191 -0.22 16.75 -6.05
N PRO A 192 -0.78 15.60 -6.47
CA PRO A 192 0.02 14.50 -6.99
C PRO A 192 0.61 14.84 -8.35
N THR A 193 1.78 14.29 -8.66
CA THR A 193 2.50 14.52 -9.92
C THR A 193 2.60 16.02 -10.22
N ASN A 194 3.13 16.77 -9.25
CA ASN A 194 3.23 18.22 -9.27
C ASN A 194 3.96 18.72 -10.53
N SER A 195 3.38 19.71 -11.23
CA SER A 195 3.95 20.29 -12.45
C SER A 195 4.80 21.54 -12.19
N LYS A 196 4.86 22.00 -10.94
CA LYS A 196 5.67 23.16 -10.54
C LYS A 196 7.08 22.76 -10.14
N SER A 197 8.06 23.57 -10.52
CA SER A 197 9.43 23.46 -10.01
C SER A 197 9.49 23.62 -8.49
N LYS A 198 10.54 23.08 -7.88
CA LYS A 198 10.86 23.31 -6.46
C LYS A 198 10.91 24.81 -6.17
N SER A 199 10.34 25.21 -5.03
CA SER A 199 10.36 26.58 -4.52
C SER A 199 10.52 26.57 -3.01
N GLU A 200 11.16 27.61 -2.47
CA GLU A 200 11.53 27.70 -1.05
C GLU A 200 11.06 28.99 -0.37
N THR A 201 10.17 29.75 -1.02
CA THR A 201 9.57 30.95 -0.42
C THR A 201 8.60 30.59 0.71
N SER A 202 8.23 31.55 1.57
CA SER A 202 7.22 31.35 2.63
C SER A 202 5.82 31.00 2.09
N TYR A 203 5.58 31.16 0.79
CA TYR A 203 4.34 30.79 0.10
C TYR A 203 4.46 29.47 -0.69
N SER A 204 5.56 28.74 -0.53
CA SER A 204 5.85 27.54 -1.33
C SER A 204 5.53 26.22 -0.62
N ALA A 205 5.56 25.15 -1.40
CA ALA A 205 5.41 23.79 -0.89
C ALA A 205 6.49 23.39 0.14
N LYS A 206 7.63 24.11 0.25
CA LYS A 206 8.61 23.90 1.32
C LYS A 206 7.96 24.00 2.71
N PHE A 207 6.94 24.85 2.86
CA PHE A 207 6.22 25.07 4.11
C PHE A 207 4.83 24.40 4.15
N ALA A 208 4.48 23.60 3.15
CA ALA A 208 3.32 22.71 3.21
C ALA A 208 3.45 21.70 4.35
N SER A 209 2.33 21.06 4.71
CA SER A 209 2.28 19.98 5.70
C SER A 209 3.27 18.87 5.36
N ARG A 210 3.96 18.34 6.37
CA ARG A 210 4.99 17.31 6.23
C ARG A 210 4.56 16.03 6.93
N PRO A 211 4.97 14.84 6.44
CA PRO A 211 4.94 13.62 7.25
C PRO A 211 5.61 13.87 8.61
N LYS A 212 4.93 13.49 9.71
CA LYS A 212 5.57 13.43 11.02
C LYS A 212 6.52 12.24 11.04
N VAL A 213 7.81 12.54 11.13
CA VAL A 213 8.88 11.54 11.15
C VAL A 213 10.12 12.13 11.81
N ASP A 214 10.82 11.30 12.57
CA ASP A 214 12.12 11.57 13.18
C ASP A 214 13.10 10.42 12.88
N SER A 215 14.32 10.49 13.43
CA SER A 215 15.36 9.50 13.18
C SER A 215 15.01 8.09 13.65
N ASN A 216 14.18 7.97 14.70
CA ASN A 216 13.82 6.71 15.36
C ASN A 216 12.50 6.12 14.87
N SER A 217 11.75 6.88 14.07
CA SER A 217 10.50 6.46 13.47
C SER A 217 10.69 5.18 12.65
N PRO A 218 9.81 4.17 12.80
CA PRO A 218 9.94 2.91 12.08
C PRO A 218 9.53 2.98 10.61
N LEU A 219 9.91 1.95 9.84
CA LEU A 219 9.26 1.58 8.59
C LEU A 219 8.52 0.26 8.78
N TYR A 220 7.25 0.21 8.35
CA TYR A 220 6.37 -0.94 8.54
C TYR A 220 6.36 -1.85 7.31
N TRP A 221 6.42 -3.16 7.54
CA TRP A 221 6.30 -4.18 6.50
C TRP A 221 4.89 -4.76 6.44
N PHE A 222 4.30 -5.03 7.60
CA PHE A 222 2.96 -5.58 7.78
C PHE A 222 2.44 -5.21 9.17
N ARG A 223 1.20 -4.72 9.27
CA ARG A 223 0.56 -4.35 10.55
C ARG A 223 -0.71 -5.15 10.80
N ALA A 224 -1.19 -5.17 12.05
CA ALA A 224 -2.38 -5.93 12.41
C ALA A 224 -3.63 -5.37 11.73
N SER A 225 -3.75 -4.05 11.58
CA SER A 225 -4.84 -3.41 10.85
C SER A 225 -5.00 -3.94 9.42
N GLU A 226 -3.89 -4.19 8.71
CA GLU A 226 -3.88 -4.79 7.37
C GLU A 226 -4.55 -6.17 7.35
N THR A 227 -4.25 -7.05 8.32
CA THR A 227 -4.86 -8.37 8.44
C THR A 227 -6.38 -8.29 8.50
N TYR A 228 -6.92 -7.38 9.32
CA TYR A 228 -8.37 -7.25 9.45
C TYR A 228 -9.03 -6.76 8.17
N PHE A 229 -8.42 -5.82 7.44
CA PHE A 229 -8.95 -5.41 6.13
C PHE A 229 -8.88 -6.53 5.08
N LEU A 230 -7.82 -7.35 5.11
CA LEU A 230 -7.73 -8.53 4.25
C LEU A 230 -8.82 -9.56 4.61
N LYS A 231 -9.09 -9.80 5.90
CA LYS A 231 -10.20 -10.66 6.35
C LYS A 231 -11.57 -10.08 5.98
N ALA A 232 -11.73 -8.76 6.01
CA ALA A 232 -12.96 -8.09 5.58
C ALA A 232 -13.25 -8.35 4.09
N GLU A 233 -12.25 -8.20 3.23
CA GLU A 233 -12.37 -8.51 1.81
C GLU A 233 -12.58 -10.00 1.58
N ALA A 234 -11.80 -10.86 2.24
CA ALA A 234 -11.96 -12.31 2.14
C ALA A 234 -13.37 -12.78 2.54
N ALA A 235 -13.94 -12.20 3.60
CA ALA A 235 -15.32 -12.49 4.02
C ALA A 235 -16.36 -11.95 3.02
N LEU A 236 -16.10 -10.78 2.42
CA LEU A 236 -16.99 -10.14 1.43
C LEU A 236 -17.14 -10.98 0.15
N TYR A 237 -16.10 -11.76 -0.17
CA TYR A 237 -16.05 -12.66 -1.33
C TYR A 237 -16.12 -14.13 -0.94
N ASN A 238 -16.67 -14.46 0.23
CA ASN A 238 -16.92 -15.85 0.67
C ASN A 238 -15.67 -16.75 0.69
N LEU A 239 -14.47 -16.17 0.82
CA LEU A 239 -13.21 -16.90 0.98
C LEU A 239 -13.02 -17.38 2.43
N ILE A 240 -13.66 -16.68 3.38
CA ILE A 240 -13.76 -17.06 4.79
C ILE A 240 -15.17 -16.79 5.32
N GLY A 241 -15.49 -17.36 6.49
CA GLY A 241 -16.69 -17.01 7.23
C GLY A 241 -16.57 -15.69 8.01
N GLY A 242 -17.69 -15.23 8.57
CA GLY A 242 -17.77 -14.00 9.36
C GLY A 242 -18.36 -12.82 8.60
N ALA A 243 -18.83 -11.80 9.33
CA ALA A 243 -19.40 -10.60 8.73
C ALA A 243 -18.29 -9.63 8.28
N PRO A 244 -18.26 -9.19 7.01
CA PRO A 244 -17.26 -8.23 6.53
C PRO A 244 -17.19 -6.94 7.36
N LYS A 245 -18.35 -6.46 7.82
CA LYS A 245 -18.49 -5.29 8.71
C LYS A 245 -17.66 -5.43 9.99
N THR A 246 -17.69 -6.59 10.63
CA THR A 246 -16.97 -6.83 11.89
C THR A 246 -15.46 -6.68 11.71
N PHE A 247 -14.92 -7.27 10.64
CA PHE A 247 -13.50 -7.13 10.32
C PHE A 247 -13.14 -5.71 9.88
N TYR A 248 -14.00 -5.05 9.11
CA TYR A 248 -13.83 -3.66 8.70
C TYR A 248 -13.73 -2.71 9.90
N GLU A 249 -14.68 -2.78 10.83
CA GLU A 249 -14.71 -1.92 12.02
C GLU A 249 -13.52 -2.23 12.95
N GLN A 250 -13.16 -3.50 13.09
CA GLN A 250 -11.99 -3.91 13.88
C GLN A 250 -10.67 -3.44 13.25
N GLY A 251 -10.53 -3.47 11.92
CA GLY A 251 -9.35 -2.95 11.22
C GLY A 251 -9.15 -1.45 11.47
N ILE A 252 -10.23 -0.68 11.49
CA ILE A 252 -10.19 0.75 11.84
C ILE A 252 -9.82 0.94 13.31
N ASN A 253 -10.42 0.19 14.21
CA ASN A 253 -10.11 0.24 15.64
C ASN A 253 -8.63 -0.05 15.91
N ILE A 254 -8.07 -1.10 15.31
CA ILE A 254 -6.65 -1.42 15.43
C ILE A 254 -5.79 -0.32 14.80
N SER A 255 -6.17 0.22 13.65
CA SER A 255 -5.45 1.34 13.03
C SER A 255 -5.39 2.57 13.92
N PHE A 256 -6.47 2.90 14.64
CA PHE A 256 -6.51 4.00 15.61
C PHE A 256 -5.55 3.76 16.77
N GLN A 257 -5.55 2.53 17.32
CA GLN A 257 -4.62 2.13 18.38
C GLN A 257 -3.16 2.20 17.91
N GLU A 258 -2.87 1.72 16.69
CA GLU A 258 -1.56 1.77 16.04
C GLU A 258 -1.02 3.20 15.86
N GLN A 259 -1.91 4.20 15.76
CA GLN A 259 -1.54 5.62 15.67
C GLN A 259 -1.67 6.37 17.01
N GLY A 260 -2.08 5.70 18.09
CA GLY A 260 -2.29 6.33 19.39
C GLY A 260 -3.41 7.37 19.41
N VAL A 261 -4.44 7.22 18.57
CA VAL A 261 -5.61 8.12 18.51
C VAL A 261 -6.88 7.42 18.99
N SER A 262 -7.89 8.21 19.36
CA SER A 262 -9.17 7.73 19.91
C SER A 262 -10.37 8.21 19.08
N GLY A 263 -11.59 7.94 19.54
CA GLY A 263 -12.81 8.43 18.86
C GLY A 263 -13.33 7.53 17.73
N VAL A 264 -12.95 6.24 17.71
CA VAL A 264 -13.35 5.28 16.66
C VAL A 264 -14.86 5.17 16.48
N ALA A 265 -15.66 5.19 17.54
CA ALA A 265 -17.12 5.11 17.44
C ALA A 265 -17.72 6.31 16.69
N THR A 266 -17.24 7.53 16.99
CA THR A 266 -17.64 8.75 16.28
C THR A 266 -17.24 8.65 14.81
N TYR A 267 -16.01 8.21 14.52
CA TYR A 267 -15.52 8.03 13.17
C TYR A 267 -16.35 7.03 12.35
N LEU A 268 -16.64 5.86 12.92
CA LEU A 268 -17.46 4.81 12.28
C LEU A 268 -18.92 5.24 12.04
N SER A 269 -19.42 6.23 12.77
CA SER A 269 -20.74 6.81 12.54
C SER A 269 -20.75 7.90 11.45
N GLY A 270 -19.57 8.34 11.02
CA GLY A 270 -19.40 9.45 10.08
C GLY A 270 -19.88 9.12 8.66
N THR A 271 -20.68 10.02 8.09
CA THR A 271 -21.17 9.96 6.70
C THR A 271 -20.54 11.01 5.79
N GLY A 272 -19.60 11.79 6.32
CA GLY A 272 -18.82 12.77 5.56
C GLY A 272 -18.11 12.12 4.37
N LYS A 273 -18.08 12.82 3.25
CA LYS A 273 -17.35 12.41 2.05
C LYS A 273 -15.95 13.03 2.07
N PRO A 274 -14.96 12.46 1.35
CA PRO A 274 -13.64 13.06 1.28
C PRO A 274 -13.69 14.47 0.67
N THR A 275 -12.85 15.35 1.20
CA THR A 275 -12.76 16.75 0.78
C THR A 275 -12.03 16.85 -0.57
N GLY A 276 -12.60 17.62 -1.49
CA GLY A 276 -11.98 17.99 -2.76
C GLY A 276 -11.00 19.17 -2.64
N LEU A 277 -10.15 19.32 -3.64
CA LEU A 277 -9.31 20.51 -3.82
C LEU A 277 -9.94 21.39 -4.91
N THR A 278 -10.40 22.57 -4.54
CA THR A 278 -10.86 23.58 -5.49
C THR A 278 -9.70 24.50 -5.88
N GLY A 279 -9.84 25.22 -7.00
CA GLY A 279 -8.81 26.14 -7.48
C GLY A 279 -8.46 27.25 -6.48
N SER A 280 -9.41 27.68 -5.64
CA SER A 280 -9.17 28.66 -4.58
C SER A 280 -8.47 28.08 -3.35
N ASN A 281 -8.58 26.78 -3.12
CA ASN A 281 -8.05 26.11 -1.93
C ASN A 281 -6.62 25.62 -2.13
N TYR A 282 -6.21 25.34 -3.38
CA TYR A 282 -4.84 24.94 -3.69
C TYR A 282 -3.91 26.15 -3.83
N LYS A 283 -2.90 26.21 -2.95
CA LYS A 283 -2.03 27.39 -2.80
C LYS A 283 -0.75 27.35 -3.64
N TYR A 284 -0.41 26.20 -4.23
CA TYR A 284 0.91 25.97 -4.84
C TYR A 284 0.87 25.90 -6.36
N GLY A 285 -0.18 26.43 -6.99
CA GLY A 285 -0.37 26.44 -8.44
C GLY A 285 -1.84 26.40 -8.83
N THR A 286 -2.10 26.16 -10.12
CA THR A 286 -3.46 25.92 -10.62
C THR A 286 -3.73 24.43 -10.58
N TYR A 287 -4.64 24.00 -9.72
CA TYR A 287 -5.08 22.61 -9.64
C TYR A 287 -6.45 22.54 -8.98
N ASN A 288 -7.29 21.64 -9.48
CA ASN A 288 -8.54 21.29 -8.84
C ASN A 288 -8.90 19.83 -9.14
N HIS A 289 -9.54 19.19 -8.18
CA HIS A 289 -10.17 17.88 -8.32
C HIS A 289 -11.15 17.68 -7.15
N ASP A 290 -12.38 17.32 -7.47
CA ASP A 290 -13.39 16.99 -6.46
C ASP A 290 -13.32 15.49 -6.15
N LEU A 291 -12.76 15.18 -4.98
CA LEU A 291 -12.63 13.81 -4.51
C LEU A 291 -13.95 13.25 -3.96
N SER A 292 -14.95 14.08 -3.69
CA SER A 292 -16.23 13.65 -3.12
C SER A 292 -17.14 12.95 -4.14
N ILE A 293 -16.97 13.23 -5.44
CA ILE A 293 -17.82 12.69 -6.52
C ILE A 293 -17.80 11.16 -6.50
N GLY A 294 -18.99 10.57 -6.33
CA GLY A 294 -19.22 9.12 -6.31
C GLY A 294 -18.44 8.38 -5.22
N ASN A 295 -17.97 9.09 -4.19
CA ASN A 295 -17.08 8.53 -3.18
C ASN A 295 -17.83 8.18 -1.91
N THR A 296 -17.31 7.19 -1.18
CA THR A 296 -17.99 6.64 0.01
C THR A 296 -17.58 7.34 1.30
N SER A 297 -18.19 6.95 2.41
CA SER A 297 -17.92 7.44 3.78
C SER A 297 -17.43 6.31 4.70
N PRO A 298 -16.93 6.62 5.92
CA PRO A 298 -16.51 5.60 6.89
C PRO A 298 -17.64 4.68 7.39
N LYS A 299 -18.88 5.18 7.49
CA LYS A 299 -19.99 4.37 8.00
C LYS A 299 -20.31 3.20 7.07
N TRP A 300 -20.26 1.97 7.59
CA TRP A 300 -20.46 0.75 6.79
C TRP A 300 -21.81 0.73 6.07
N ASP A 301 -22.87 1.15 6.76
CA ASP A 301 -24.25 1.10 6.26
C ASP A 301 -24.68 2.35 5.48
N ASP A 302 -23.76 3.29 5.21
CA ASP A 302 -23.98 4.46 4.36
C ASP A 302 -23.53 4.19 2.93
N TYR A 303 -24.47 4.09 1.99
CA TYR A 303 -24.20 3.76 0.59
C TYR A 303 -24.55 4.95 -0.32
N THR A 304 -23.69 5.21 -1.31
CA THR A 304 -23.88 6.27 -2.32
C THR A 304 -24.89 5.89 -3.39
N GLY A 305 -25.02 4.60 -3.70
CA GLY A 305 -25.83 4.10 -4.80
C GLY A 305 -25.16 4.22 -6.19
N ASN A 306 -23.92 4.73 -6.28
CA ASN A 306 -23.18 4.80 -7.54
C ASN A 306 -22.57 3.45 -7.97
N LEU A 307 -22.36 2.54 -7.02
CA LEU A 307 -21.84 1.19 -7.22
C LEU A 307 -22.83 0.17 -6.64
N SER A 308 -22.66 -1.11 -6.99
CA SER A 308 -23.38 -2.18 -6.28
C SER A 308 -23.00 -2.16 -4.79
N LYS A 309 -23.87 -2.67 -3.93
CA LYS A 309 -23.60 -2.75 -2.48
C LYS A 309 -22.27 -3.45 -2.17
N GLN A 310 -21.99 -4.56 -2.85
CA GLN A 310 -20.75 -5.32 -2.66
C GLN A 310 -19.52 -4.52 -3.11
N GLU A 311 -19.60 -3.82 -4.24
CA GLU A 311 -18.51 -2.97 -4.75
C GLU A 311 -18.23 -1.77 -3.84
N GLU A 312 -19.27 -1.13 -3.30
CA GLU A 312 -19.08 -0.04 -2.35
C GLU A 312 -18.55 -0.53 -0.99
N GLN A 313 -18.91 -1.73 -0.56
CA GLN A 313 -18.30 -2.37 0.62
C GLN A 313 -16.81 -2.61 0.40
N LEU A 314 -16.40 -3.11 -0.77
CA LEU A 314 -15.00 -3.21 -1.13
C LEU A 314 -14.32 -1.83 -1.14
N GLN A 315 -14.96 -0.82 -1.73
CA GLN A 315 -14.44 0.55 -1.73
C GLN A 315 -14.18 1.05 -0.30
N LYS A 316 -15.10 0.81 0.64
CA LYS A 316 -14.90 1.16 2.07
C LYS A 316 -13.71 0.43 2.66
N ILE A 317 -13.62 -0.89 2.48
CA ILE A 317 -12.52 -1.72 2.98
C ILE A 317 -11.17 -1.20 2.47
N ILE A 318 -11.02 -1.02 1.16
CA ILE A 318 -9.76 -0.60 0.56
C ILE A 318 -9.42 0.85 0.91
N THR A 319 -10.41 1.73 1.02
CA THR A 319 -10.19 3.12 1.45
C THR A 319 -9.66 3.18 2.87
N GLN A 320 -10.22 2.41 3.80
CA GLN A 320 -9.74 2.38 5.18
C GLN A 320 -8.41 1.64 5.33
N LYS A 321 -8.19 0.58 4.53
CA LYS A 321 -6.88 -0.07 4.39
C LYS A 321 -5.83 0.93 3.90
N TYR A 322 -6.14 1.76 2.89
CA TYR A 322 -5.24 2.81 2.40
C TYR A 322 -4.83 3.79 3.50
N LEU A 323 -5.79 4.22 4.33
CA LEU A 323 -5.49 5.12 5.46
C LEU A 323 -4.63 4.43 6.52
N ALA A 324 -4.90 3.16 6.84
CA ALA A 324 -4.14 2.39 7.82
C ALA A 324 -2.74 1.99 7.35
N LEU A 325 -2.55 1.79 6.04
CA LEU A 325 -1.28 1.39 5.45
C LEU A 325 -0.21 2.49 5.48
N TYR A 326 -0.59 3.76 5.63
CA TYR A 326 0.37 4.87 5.59
C TYR A 326 1.53 4.64 6.59
N PRO A 327 2.82 4.77 6.18
CA PRO A 327 3.32 5.25 4.88
C PRO A 327 3.74 4.15 3.88
N ASN A 328 3.19 2.93 3.94
CA ASN A 328 3.51 1.83 3.00
C ASN A 328 2.93 2.08 1.59
N ALA A 329 3.58 2.99 0.86
CA ALA A 329 3.09 3.52 -0.42
C ALA A 329 2.99 2.46 -1.54
N VAL A 330 3.91 1.50 -1.59
CA VAL A 330 3.91 0.47 -2.65
C VAL A 330 2.70 -0.46 -2.48
N GLU A 331 2.39 -0.90 -1.26
CA GLU A 331 1.23 -1.75 -1.02
C GLU A 331 -0.07 -1.00 -1.34
N ALA A 332 -0.19 0.27 -0.91
CA ALA A 332 -1.34 1.12 -1.24
C ALA A 332 -1.51 1.33 -2.77
N TRP A 333 -0.41 1.57 -3.50
CA TRP A 333 -0.44 1.73 -4.96
C TRP A 333 -0.79 0.42 -5.67
N THR A 334 -0.31 -0.71 -5.18
CA THR A 334 -0.70 -2.03 -5.68
C THR A 334 -2.19 -2.28 -5.51
N GLU A 335 -2.75 -2.03 -4.32
CA GLU A 335 -4.18 -2.25 -4.06
C GLU A 335 -5.06 -1.31 -4.87
N TYR A 336 -4.63 -0.07 -5.10
CA TYR A 336 -5.31 0.85 -6.03
C TYR A 336 -5.38 0.28 -7.43
N ARG A 337 -4.24 -0.14 -7.98
CA ARG A 337 -4.19 -0.71 -9.32
C ARG A 337 -5.03 -2.00 -9.40
N ARG A 338 -5.11 -2.77 -8.31
CA ARG A 338 -5.83 -4.05 -8.29
C ARG A 338 -7.33 -3.82 -8.31
N THR A 339 -7.80 -2.92 -7.45
CA THR A 339 -9.23 -2.77 -7.12
C THR A 339 -9.88 -1.55 -7.76
N GLY A 340 -9.11 -0.52 -8.09
CA GLY A 340 -9.59 0.82 -8.46
C GLY A 340 -9.80 1.76 -7.28
N PHE A 341 -9.55 1.29 -6.04
CA PHE A 341 -9.88 1.99 -4.81
C PHE A 341 -8.66 2.23 -3.91
N PRO A 342 -8.67 3.27 -3.05
CA PRO A 342 -9.64 4.37 -3.05
C PRO A 342 -9.57 5.20 -4.35
N TYR A 343 -10.57 6.05 -4.59
CA TYR A 343 -10.41 7.05 -5.65
C TYR A 343 -9.27 8.01 -5.30
N LEU A 344 -8.55 8.47 -6.32
CA LEU A 344 -7.36 9.30 -6.16
C LEU A 344 -7.58 10.67 -6.76
N MET A 345 -6.90 11.67 -6.22
CA MET A 345 -6.74 12.98 -6.88
C MET A 345 -6.03 12.79 -8.24
N LYS A 346 -6.44 13.52 -9.27
CA LYS A 346 -5.83 13.42 -10.62
C LYS A 346 -4.41 14.00 -10.63
N PRO A 347 -3.48 13.53 -11.48
CA PRO A 347 -2.15 14.14 -11.58
C PRO A 347 -2.28 15.61 -12.03
N MET A 348 -1.47 16.50 -11.45
CA MET A 348 -1.42 17.90 -11.87
C MET A 348 -0.72 18.06 -13.22
N ASP A 349 0.35 17.31 -13.46
CA ASP A 349 1.00 17.25 -14.77
C ASP A 349 0.20 16.37 -15.74
N GLU A 350 -0.64 17.01 -16.55
CA GLU A 350 -1.50 16.33 -17.53
C GLU A 350 -0.73 15.63 -18.65
N ALA A 351 0.55 15.95 -18.87
CA ALA A 351 1.39 15.24 -19.82
C ALA A 351 1.92 13.90 -19.27
N ALA A 352 1.80 13.65 -17.95
CA ALA A 352 2.38 12.48 -17.32
C ALA A 352 1.83 11.13 -17.85
N PRO A 353 0.51 10.94 -18.04
CA PRO A 353 -0.02 9.72 -18.66
C PRO A 353 0.55 9.47 -20.07
N GLY A 354 0.74 10.53 -20.87
CA GLY A 354 1.31 10.41 -22.21
C GLY A 354 2.73 9.84 -22.22
N ARG A 355 3.55 10.13 -21.19
CA ARG A 355 4.93 9.63 -21.07
C ARG A 355 5.02 8.12 -20.88
N ILE A 356 3.93 7.46 -20.48
CA ILE A 356 3.87 6.01 -20.26
C ILE A 356 2.98 5.29 -21.28
N GLY A 357 2.40 6.00 -22.25
CA GLY A 357 1.50 5.44 -23.26
C GLY A 357 0.04 5.33 -22.80
N ALA A 358 -0.41 6.18 -21.88
CA ALA A 358 -1.80 6.23 -21.41
C ALA A 358 -2.44 7.61 -21.66
N SER A 359 -3.77 7.71 -21.51
CA SER A 359 -4.52 8.97 -21.57
C SER A 359 -4.84 9.51 -20.16
N ILE A 360 -5.04 10.83 -20.06
CA ILE A 360 -5.41 11.51 -18.80
C ILE A 360 -6.81 11.12 -18.30
N GLU A 361 -7.71 10.72 -19.19
CA GLU A 361 -9.08 10.33 -18.83
C GLU A 361 -9.11 9.06 -17.96
N ASP A 362 -8.18 8.13 -18.20
CA ASP A 362 -8.24 6.78 -17.65
C ASP A 362 -7.12 6.44 -16.67
N CYS A 363 -6.07 7.26 -16.61
CA CYS A 363 -4.84 6.94 -15.89
C CYS A 363 -4.53 7.97 -14.80
N ARG A 364 -4.89 7.65 -13.54
CA ARG A 364 -4.51 8.45 -12.37
C ARG A 364 -3.07 8.19 -11.90
N VAL A 365 -2.57 6.97 -12.13
CA VAL A 365 -1.22 6.51 -11.76
C VAL A 365 -0.71 5.52 -12.81
N PRO A 366 0.62 5.34 -12.95
CA PRO A 366 1.16 4.26 -13.77
C PRO A 366 0.65 2.89 -13.30
N GLU A 367 0.49 1.95 -14.21
CA GLU A 367 0.10 0.57 -13.90
C GLU A 367 1.30 -0.27 -13.43
N ARG A 368 2.52 0.10 -13.83
CA ARG A 368 3.78 -0.55 -13.46
C ARG A 368 4.96 0.35 -13.76
N PHE A 369 6.14 -0.03 -13.27
CA PHE A 369 7.40 0.44 -13.84
C PHE A 369 7.79 -0.42 -15.03
N ARG A 370 8.45 0.19 -16.02
CA ARG A 370 9.11 -0.52 -17.12
C ARG A 370 10.53 -0.91 -16.76
N PHE A 371 11.07 -1.94 -17.40
CA PHE A 371 12.50 -2.18 -17.30
C PHE A 371 13.29 -1.11 -18.06
N ALA A 372 14.54 -0.89 -17.65
CA ALA A 372 15.46 -0.06 -18.40
C ALA A 372 15.78 -0.78 -19.74
N PRO A 373 15.70 -0.10 -20.91
CA PRO A 373 15.92 -0.77 -22.20
C PRO A 373 17.32 -1.36 -22.32
N THR A 374 18.32 -0.70 -21.71
CA THR A 374 19.71 -1.16 -21.68
C THR A 374 19.90 -2.47 -20.90
N ALA A 375 18.98 -2.83 -20.00
CA ALA A 375 19.05 -4.11 -19.27
C ALA A 375 18.93 -5.32 -20.22
N TYR A 376 18.20 -5.18 -21.34
CA TYR A 376 18.04 -6.22 -22.35
C TYR A 376 19.35 -6.56 -23.06
N ASN A 377 20.33 -5.64 -23.07
CA ASN A 377 21.64 -5.91 -23.68
C ASN A 377 22.47 -6.88 -22.82
N SER A 378 22.27 -6.86 -21.51
CA SER A 378 23.05 -7.69 -20.57
C SER A 378 22.37 -9.01 -20.22
N ASN A 379 21.05 -9.13 -20.41
CA ASN A 379 20.32 -10.37 -20.17
C ASN A 379 19.40 -10.70 -21.38
N PRO A 380 19.79 -11.65 -22.24
CA PRO A 380 19.00 -12.02 -23.42
C PRO A 380 17.63 -12.62 -23.06
N ASN A 381 17.46 -13.21 -21.87
CA ASN A 381 16.16 -13.73 -21.42
C ASN A 381 15.12 -12.62 -21.19
N MET A 382 15.55 -11.36 -21.08
CA MET A 382 14.60 -10.24 -20.99
C MET A 382 13.83 -10.00 -22.30
N ALA A 383 14.29 -10.53 -23.44
CA ALA A 383 13.53 -10.42 -24.70
C ALA A 383 12.11 -11.01 -24.60
N GLU A 384 11.85 -11.90 -23.63
CA GLU A 384 10.54 -12.50 -23.37
C GLU A 384 9.60 -11.60 -22.54
N ILE A 385 10.10 -10.53 -21.91
CA ILE A 385 9.34 -9.68 -20.98
C ILE A 385 8.01 -9.20 -21.55
N PRO A 386 7.91 -8.67 -22.79
CA PRO A 386 6.63 -8.26 -23.35
C PRO A 386 5.62 -9.41 -23.45
N THR A 387 6.10 -10.62 -23.71
CA THR A 387 5.26 -11.83 -23.77
C THR A 387 4.78 -12.22 -22.37
N LEU A 388 5.67 -12.21 -21.38
CA LEU A 388 5.32 -12.50 -19.98
C LEU A 388 4.36 -11.45 -19.37
N LEU A 389 4.38 -10.23 -19.89
CA LEU A 389 3.45 -9.16 -19.52
C LEU A 389 2.11 -9.25 -20.25
N GLY A 390 2.03 -9.91 -21.41
CA GLY A 390 0.89 -9.81 -22.32
C GLY A 390 0.73 -8.42 -22.94
N GLY A 391 1.83 -7.66 -23.07
CA GLY A 391 1.82 -6.28 -23.57
C GLY A 391 3.23 -5.66 -23.62
N GLY A 392 3.35 -4.45 -24.17
CA GLY A 392 4.65 -3.77 -24.26
C GLY A 392 5.27 -3.47 -22.89
N ASP A 393 6.61 -3.36 -22.82
CA ASP A 393 7.32 -2.97 -21.60
C ASP A 393 7.26 -1.46 -21.35
N ILE A 394 6.06 -0.99 -21.02
CA ILE A 394 5.73 0.40 -20.73
C ILE A 394 4.94 0.51 -19.42
N GLY A 395 4.80 1.74 -18.91
CA GLY A 395 4.10 1.98 -17.64
C GLY A 395 2.58 1.88 -17.72
N ALA A 396 1.99 1.89 -18.92
CA ALA A 396 0.55 1.75 -19.14
C ALA A 396 0.07 0.27 -19.17
N THR A 397 0.98 -0.69 -19.29
CA THR A 397 0.62 -2.12 -19.34
C THR A 397 0.16 -2.59 -17.97
N LYS A 398 -1.08 -3.07 -17.89
CA LYS A 398 -1.68 -3.60 -16.66
C LYS A 398 -0.99 -4.88 -16.21
N LEU A 399 -0.89 -5.06 -14.90
CA LEU A 399 -0.35 -6.26 -14.28
C LEU A 399 -1.40 -7.37 -14.17
N TRP A 400 -0.94 -8.60 -13.95
CA TRP A 400 -1.76 -9.81 -14.01
C TRP A 400 -2.94 -9.78 -13.03
N TRP A 401 -2.72 -9.30 -11.80
CA TRP A 401 -3.74 -9.27 -10.76
C TRP A 401 -4.78 -8.14 -10.93
N VAL A 402 -4.68 -7.28 -11.96
CA VAL A 402 -5.64 -6.20 -12.17
C VAL A 402 -7.00 -6.79 -12.53
N ARG A 403 -8.01 -6.59 -11.67
CA ARG A 403 -9.33 -7.17 -11.90
C ARG A 403 -10.01 -6.61 -13.15
N SER A 404 -10.83 -7.45 -13.78
CA SER A 404 -11.74 -7.02 -14.84
C SER A 404 -12.71 -5.95 -14.34
N ASN A 405 -13.11 -5.04 -15.22
CA ASN A 405 -14.06 -3.96 -14.91
C ASN A 405 -13.64 -3.08 -13.71
N ARG A 406 -12.33 -2.86 -13.51
CA ARG A 406 -11.80 -1.99 -12.44
C ARG A 406 -12.52 -0.63 -12.45
N PRO A 407 -13.23 -0.25 -11.35
CA PRO A 407 -13.98 1.00 -11.26
C PRO A 407 -13.11 2.23 -11.44
N LYS A 408 -13.79 3.29 -11.88
CA LYS A 408 -13.22 4.63 -12.06
C LYS A 408 -14.13 5.61 -11.35
N GLN A 409 -13.55 6.65 -10.75
CA GLN A 409 -14.33 7.76 -10.22
C GLN A 409 -15.11 8.41 -11.37
N PRO A 410 -16.40 8.73 -11.19
CA PRO A 410 -17.13 9.49 -12.19
C PRO A 410 -16.46 10.86 -12.43
N ASN A 411 -16.31 11.22 -13.70
CA ASN A 411 -16.10 12.61 -14.09
C ASN A 411 -17.48 13.27 -14.02
N GLN A 412 -17.61 14.40 -13.32
CA GLN A 412 -18.89 15.11 -13.16
C GLN A 412 -19.59 15.37 -14.51
#